data_AF-A0A9E2VSF9-F1
#
_entry.id   AF-A0A9E2VSF9-F1
#
_cell.length_a   1.000
_cell.length_b   1.000
_cell.length_c   1.000
_cell.angle_alpha   90.00
_cell.angle_beta   90.00
_cell.angle_gamma   90.00
#
_symmetry.space_group_name_H-M   'P 1'
#
loop_
_entity.id
_entity.type
_entity.pdbx_description
1 polymer ?
#
loop_
_entity_poly.entity_id
_entity_poly.type
_entity_poly.pdbx_seq_one_letter_code
_entity_poly.pdbx_strand_id
1 'polypeptide(L)'
;MTAGRQEEQPEFGDLMVKCGAGTPQWIYTFLLFGFSALLMVLAVPEVMKGNRIAWFAIGCSCVLGCLGWIALLLARVKTEFYRYGVIVKRGCNVLRLMHYAKCERFSFVATRDYWKGQYVYTIVELRLESATHASIRWFGRHKETRDLTVAISGRHYEVVDQFDAMKHVVTEQIVQRWNESIDSGQSIIWKHLELTPRGITPLREFGNGLCVPYEQIDVCPARAGLLEFRPKGRRFSNCANGISKPRAVARTAEPNFWVFLRLLQQMSGKELGLDC
;
A
#
# COMPACT_ATOMS: atom_id res chain seq x y z
N MET A 1 -0.95 -21.53 33.27
CA MET A 1 -0.63 -21.82 31.86
C MET A 1 -0.37 -20.51 31.14
N THR A 2 0.85 -20.00 31.28
CA THR A 2 1.34 -18.80 30.60
C THR A 2 1.94 -19.24 29.26
N ALA A 3 1.18 -19.05 28.19
CA ALA A 3 1.66 -19.33 26.84
C ALA A 3 2.80 -18.35 26.49
N GLY A 4 3.99 -18.93 26.36
CA GLY A 4 4.98 -18.65 25.33
C GLY A 4 5.29 -17.19 25.00
N ARG A 5 6.36 -16.68 25.62
CA ARG A 5 7.12 -15.53 25.12
C ARG A 5 8.33 -16.08 24.35
N GLN A 6 8.13 -16.39 23.07
CA GLN A 6 9.19 -16.51 22.05
C GLN A 6 8.52 -16.83 20.72
N GLU A 7 8.86 -16.09 19.67
CA GLU A 7 9.31 -16.66 18.38
C GLU A 7 9.53 -15.47 17.43
N GLU A 8 10.81 -15.17 17.23
CA GLU A 8 11.40 -14.97 15.91
C GLU A 8 10.36 -14.76 14.78
N GLN A 9 10.39 -13.62 14.08
CA GLN A 9 9.67 -13.44 12.80
C GLN A 9 10.60 -13.64 11.56
N PRO A 10 11.39 -14.71 11.42
CA PRO A 10 12.22 -14.96 10.26
C PRO A 10 11.38 -15.40 9.05
N GLU A 11 10.10 -15.78 9.25
CA GLU A 11 9.20 -16.16 8.14
C GLU A 11 8.88 -15.00 7.19
N PHE A 12 8.93 -13.76 7.68
CA PHE A 12 8.48 -12.60 6.91
C PHE A 12 9.62 -11.78 6.32
N GLY A 13 10.87 -12.12 6.68
CA GLY A 13 12.07 -11.41 6.23
C GLY A 13 12.16 -10.00 6.81
N ASP A 14 12.89 -9.12 6.14
CA ASP A 14 13.13 -7.77 6.64
C ASP A 14 11.86 -6.92 6.61
N LEU A 15 11.69 -6.10 7.66
CA LEU A 15 10.62 -5.10 7.75
C LEU A 15 10.85 -4.03 6.68
N MET A 16 9.94 -3.93 5.72
CA MET A 16 9.99 -2.90 4.68
C MET A 16 9.39 -1.60 5.19
N VAL A 17 8.20 -1.66 5.80
CA VAL A 17 7.45 -0.47 6.22
C VAL A 17 6.64 -0.73 7.49
N LYS A 18 6.68 0.22 8.42
CA LYS A 18 5.81 0.23 9.61
C LYS A 18 4.84 1.40 9.57
N CYS A 19 3.54 1.11 9.57
CA CYS A 19 2.50 2.12 9.54
C CYS A 19 1.53 1.96 10.70
N GLY A 20 1.13 3.08 11.32
CA GLY A 20 0.04 3.08 12.30
C GLY A 20 -1.20 3.69 11.69
N ALA A 21 -2.26 2.91 11.48
CA ALA A 21 -3.57 3.44 11.12
C ALA A 21 -4.20 4.06 12.38
N GLY A 22 -4.58 5.34 12.33
CA GLY A 22 -5.21 5.98 13.47
C GLY A 22 -5.31 7.49 13.35
N THR A 23 -6.25 8.02 14.12
CA THR A 23 -6.45 9.45 14.37
C THR A 23 -5.15 10.15 14.77
N PRO A 24 -5.00 11.45 14.47
CA PRO A 24 -3.77 12.17 14.76
C PRO A 24 -3.47 12.11 16.26
N GLN A 25 -2.37 11.47 16.61
CA GLN A 25 -1.94 11.24 18.00
C GLN A 25 -1.91 12.52 18.83
N TRP A 26 -1.60 13.65 18.18
CA TRP A 26 -1.57 14.95 18.83
C TRP A 26 -2.95 15.35 19.39
N ILE A 27 -4.08 15.08 18.73
CA ILE A 27 -5.41 15.50 19.22
C ILE A 27 -5.71 14.88 20.59
N TYR A 28 -5.49 13.57 20.75
CA TYR A 28 -5.69 12.89 22.03
C TYR A 28 -4.68 13.32 23.07
N THR A 29 -3.42 13.55 22.66
CA THR A 29 -2.38 14.09 23.54
C THR A 29 -2.83 15.45 24.08
N PHE A 30 -3.27 16.35 23.21
CA PHE A 30 -3.77 17.67 23.58
C PHE A 30 -5.01 17.61 24.48
N LEU A 31 -5.97 16.73 24.21
CA LEU A 31 -7.14 16.57 25.07
C LEU A 31 -6.78 16.01 26.45
N LEU A 32 -5.89 15.01 26.50
CA LEU A 32 -5.46 14.38 27.75
C LEU A 32 -4.62 15.34 28.60
N PHE A 33 -3.63 15.99 28.01
CA PHE A 33 -2.79 16.98 28.69
C PHE A 33 -3.60 18.24 29.04
N GLY A 34 -4.48 18.69 28.15
CA GLY A 34 -5.36 19.84 28.39
C GLY A 34 -6.32 19.58 29.56
N PHE A 35 -6.96 18.42 29.60
CA PHE A 35 -7.84 18.04 30.71
C PHE A 35 -7.06 17.87 32.02
N SER A 36 -5.87 17.24 31.98
CA SER A 36 -5.01 17.09 33.16
C SER A 36 -4.51 18.43 33.70
N ALA A 37 -4.13 19.36 32.83
CA ALA A 37 -3.73 20.71 33.20
C ALA A 37 -4.90 21.51 33.80
N LEU A 38 -6.10 21.37 33.23
CA LEU A 38 -7.30 22.01 33.78
C LEU A 38 -7.62 21.50 35.19
N LEU A 39 -7.55 20.18 35.41
CA LEU A 39 -7.75 19.59 36.74
C LEU A 39 -6.70 20.08 37.75
N MET A 40 -5.44 20.22 37.32
CA MET A 40 -4.38 20.78 38.17
C MET A 40 -4.72 22.22 38.58
N VAL A 41 -5.11 23.09 37.65
CA VAL A 41 -5.48 24.49 37.93
C VAL A 41 -6.65 24.57 38.93
N LEU A 42 -7.67 23.73 38.75
CA LEU A 42 -8.83 23.69 39.66
C LEU A 42 -8.47 23.15 41.06
N ALA A 43 -7.44 22.33 41.17
CA ALA A 43 -7.02 21.73 42.44
C ALA A 43 -6.01 22.60 43.24
N VAL A 44 -5.32 23.56 42.61
CA VAL A 44 -4.32 24.44 43.28
C VAL A 44 -4.85 25.13 44.54
N PRO A 45 -6.06 25.74 44.57
CA PRO A 45 -6.54 26.46 45.74
C PRO A 45 -6.72 25.57 46.98
N GLU A 46 -7.12 24.31 46.78
CA GLU A 46 -7.30 23.33 47.86
C GLU A 46 -5.97 22.72 48.30
N VAL A 47 -5.03 22.55 47.37
CA VAL A 47 -3.67 22.12 47.66
C VAL A 47 -2.93 23.14 48.54
N MET A 48 -3.07 24.45 48.27
CA MET A 48 -2.44 25.50 49.08
C MET A 48 -2.97 25.54 50.52
N LYS A 49 -4.17 25.01 50.78
CA LYS A 49 -4.72 24.85 52.13
C LYS A 49 -4.16 23.63 52.88
N GLY A 50 -3.22 22.89 52.30
CA GLY A 50 -2.63 21.70 52.92
C GLY A 50 -3.54 20.48 52.89
N ASN A 51 -4.57 20.47 52.05
CA ASN A 51 -5.53 19.38 51.99
C ASN A 51 -4.90 18.13 51.35
N ARG A 52 -4.65 17.09 52.16
CA ARG A 52 -4.08 15.81 51.70
C ARG A 52 -4.96 15.12 50.65
N ILE A 53 -6.28 15.34 50.69
CA ILE A 53 -7.23 14.76 49.72
C ILE A 53 -6.99 15.36 48.33
N ALA A 54 -6.67 16.66 48.24
CA ALA A 54 -6.41 17.32 46.97
C ALA A 54 -5.14 16.77 46.28
N TRP A 55 -4.06 16.54 47.05
CA TRP A 55 -2.86 15.89 46.54
C TRP A 55 -3.10 14.46 46.05
N PHE A 56 -3.91 13.69 46.78
CA PHE A 56 -4.29 12.34 46.38
C PHE A 56 -5.10 12.35 45.07
N ALA A 57 -6.07 13.26 44.93
CA ALA A 57 -6.87 13.40 43.73
C ALA A 57 -6.03 13.75 42.48
N ILE A 58 -5.03 14.64 42.64
CA ILE A 58 -4.06 14.96 41.57
C ILE A 58 -3.22 13.73 41.20
N GLY A 59 -2.71 13.00 42.20
CA GLY A 59 -1.95 11.77 41.95
C GLY A 59 -2.76 10.73 41.16
N CYS A 60 -4.01 10.49 41.57
CA CYS A 60 -4.93 9.59 40.87
C CYS A 60 -5.24 10.04 39.44
N SER A 61 -5.47 11.34 39.21
CA SER A 61 -5.78 11.85 37.87
C SER A 61 -4.59 11.71 36.91
N CYS A 62 -3.37 11.97 37.37
CA CYS A 62 -2.16 11.72 36.58
C CYS A 62 -2.00 10.25 36.22
N VAL A 63 -2.20 9.34 37.18
CA VAL A 63 -2.11 7.89 36.93
C VAL A 63 -3.18 7.42 35.93
N LEU A 64 -4.44 7.85 36.09
CA LEU A 64 -5.51 7.52 35.15
C LEU A 64 -5.22 8.09 33.75
N GLY A 65 -4.66 9.30 33.66
CA GLY A 65 -4.21 9.89 32.41
C GLY A 65 -3.13 9.04 31.71
N CYS A 66 -2.09 8.64 32.45
CA CYS A 66 -1.04 7.75 31.95
C CYS A 66 -1.60 6.40 31.49
N LEU A 67 -2.49 5.78 32.27
CA LEU A 67 -3.13 4.52 31.91
C LEU A 67 -4.01 4.64 30.66
N GLY A 68 -4.79 5.72 30.55
CA GLY A 68 -5.59 6.03 29.36
C GLY A 68 -4.73 6.21 28.11
N TRP A 69 -3.60 6.90 28.24
CA TRP A 69 -2.62 7.04 27.16
C TRP A 69 -2.02 5.71 26.72
N ILE A 70 -1.60 4.87 27.67
CA ILE A 70 -1.06 3.53 27.38
C ILE A 70 -2.13 2.65 26.72
N ALA A 71 -3.36 2.66 27.23
CA ALA A 71 -4.47 1.92 26.64
C ALA A 71 -4.74 2.36 25.19
N LEU A 72 -4.66 3.66 24.91
CA LEU A 72 -4.79 4.20 23.55
C LEU A 72 -3.63 3.77 22.63
N LEU A 73 -2.39 3.76 23.13
CA LEU A 73 -1.24 3.24 22.39
C LEU A 73 -1.38 1.75 22.07
N LEU A 74 -1.94 0.96 23.00
CA LEU A 74 -2.21 -0.48 22.80
C LEU A 74 -3.42 -0.72 21.90
N ALA A 75 -4.41 0.16 21.89
CA ALA A 75 -5.58 0.07 21.01
C ALA A 75 -5.25 0.40 19.53
N ARG A 76 -4.10 1.02 19.27
CA ARG A 76 -3.70 1.43 17.91
C ARG A 76 -3.44 0.22 17.03
N VAL A 77 -4.06 0.24 15.85
CA VAL A 77 -3.81 -0.75 14.81
C VAL A 77 -2.55 -0.35 14.04
N LYS A 78 -1.57 -1.24 14.02
CA LYS A 78 -0.33 -1.11 13.27
C LYS A 78 -0.32 -2.13 12.15
N THR A 79 0.00 -1.67 10.94
CA THR A 79 0.23 -2.53 9.79
C THR A 79 1.73 -2.51 9.51
N GLU A 80 2.35 -3.68 9.59
CA GLU A 80 3.76 -3.89 9.32
C GLU A 80 3.88 -4.70 8.04
N PHE A 81 4.54 -4.12 7.04
CA PHE A 81 4.82 -4.75 5.76
C PHE A 81 6.23 -5.31 5.80
N TYR A 82 6.34 -6.59 5.51
CA TYR A 82 7.58 -7.35 5.50
C TYR A 82 7.79 -7.95 4.12
N ARG A 83 9.03 -8.35 3.80
CA ARG A 83 9.39 -8.91 2.50
C ARG A 83 8.44 -10.00 1.98
N TYR A 84 7.95 -10.90 2.83
CA TYR A 84 7.10 -12.02 2.39
C TYR A 84 5.61 -11.87 2.72
N GLY A 85 5.20 -10.77 3.35
CA GLY A 85 3.81 -10.59 3.73
C GLY A 85 3.52 -9.36 4.59
N VAL A 86 2.29 -9.28 5.06
CA VAL A 86 1.81 -8.16 5.87
C VAL A 86 1.20 -8.67 7.16
N ILE A 87 1.45 -7.95 8.25
CA ILE A 87 0.92 -8.24 9.58
C ILE A 87 0.18 -7.01 10.10
N VAL A 88 -1.08 -7.21 10.48
CA VAL A 88 -1.90 -6.20 11.15
C VAL A 88 -1.95 -6.56 12.64
N LYS A 89 -1.39 -5.69 13.48
CA LYS A 89 -1.31 -5.85 14.94
C LYS A 89 -2.17 -4.80 15.63
N ARG A 90 -2.73 -5.13 16.80
CA ARG A 90 -3.33 -4.18 17.75
C ARG A 90 -2.67 -4.43 19.11
N GLY A 91 -1.81 -3.49 19.52
CA GLY A 91 -0.94 -3.70 20.69
C GLY A 91 0.01 -4.87 20.44
N CYS A 92 -0.04 -5.89 21.31
CA CYS A 92 0.72 -7.13 21.18
C CYS A 92 -0.01 -8.23 20.37
N ASN A 93 -1.29 -8.04 20.05
CA ASN A 93 -2.10 -9.06 19.41
C ASN A 93 -2.02 -8.95 17.89
N VAL A 94 -1.74 -10.06 17.22
CA VAL A 94 -1.82 -10.17 15.75
C VAL A 94 -3.30 -10.31 15.38
N LEU A 95 -3.85 -9.34 14.67
CA LEU A 95 -5.23 -9.36 14.20
C LEU A 95 -5.37 -10.08 12.87
N ARG A 96 -4.44 -9.82 11.93
CA ARG A 96 -4.43 -10.44 10.60
C ARG A 96 -3.00 -10.63 10.13
N LEU A 97 -2.79 -11.69 9.38
CA LEU A 97 -1.54 -12.02 8.74
C LEU A 97 -1.86 -12.52 7.33
N MET A 98 -1.11 -12.04 6.34
CA MET A 98 -1.28 -12.42 4.95
C MET A 98 0.08 -12.51 4.27
N HIS A 99 0.41 -13.71 3.79
CA HIS A 99 1.56 -13.91 2.91
C HIS A 99 1.23 -13.40 1.51
N TYR A 100 2.21 -12.79 0.84
CA TYR A 100 2.03 -12.32 -0.54
C TYR A 100 1.79 -13.47 -1.52
N ALA A 101 2.34 -14.66 -1.23
CA ALA A 101 2.06 -15.88 -1.99
C ALA A 101 0.56 -16.27 -2.02
N LYS A 102 -0.24 -15.84 -1.04
CA LYS A 102 -1.69 -16.11 -0.96
C LYS A 102 -2.54 -14.96 -1.53
N CYS A 103 -1.93 -13.87 -1.99
CA CYS A 103 -2.62 -12.67 -2.45
C CYS A 103 -3.05 -12.82 -3.91
N GLU A 104 -4.33 -12.86 -4.23
CA GLU A 104 -4.81 -12.95 -5.62
C GLU A 104 -5.06 -11.58 -6.26
N ARG A 105 -5.41 -10.59 -5.44
CA ARG A 105 -5.72 -9.24 -5.92
C ARG A 105 -4.91 -8.21 -5.17
N PHE A 106 -4.21 -7.37 -5.93
CA PHE A 106 -3.40 -6.28 -5.42
C PHE A 106 -3.83 -4.97 -6.09
N SER A 107 -4.27 -4.00 -5.29
CA SER A 107 -4.49 -2.63 -5.74
C SER A 107 -3.52 -1.72 -5.00
N PHE A 108 -2.85 -0.87 -5.76
CA PHE A 108 -1.90 0.11 -5.23
C PHE A 108 -2.06 1.42 -5.97
N VAL A 109 -2.42 2.46 -5.21
CA VAL A 109 -2.51 3.84 -5.70
C VAL A 109 -1.61 4.68 -4.82
N ALA A 110 -0.59 5.28 -5.42
CA ALA A 110 0.25 6.27 -4.79
C ALA A 110 0.00 7.62 -5.44
N THR A 111 -0.23 8.66 -4.62
CA THR A 111 -0.34 10.04 -5.04
C THR A 111 0.75 10.84 -4.36
N ARG A 112 1.76 11.23 -5.11
CA ARG A 112 2.86 12.08 -4.64
C ARG A 112 2.39 13.53 -4.64
N ASP A 113 2.44 14.18 -3.48
CA ASP A 113 2.08 15.60 -3.33
C ASP A 113 3.34 16.47 -3.36
N TYR A 114 3.29 17.55 -4.13
CA TYR A 114 4.39 18.49 -4.34
C TYR A 114 3.94 19.91 -4.00
N TRP A 115 4.67 20.56 -3.10
CA TRP A 115 4.48 21.96 -2.77
C TRP A 115 5.62 22.79 -3.32
N LYS A 116 5.32 23.72 -4.24
CA LYS A 116 6.33 24.56 -4.92
C LYS A 116 7.44 23.73 -5.60
N GLY A 117 7.06 22.62 -6.24
CA GLY A 117 8.00 21.70 -6.89
C GLY A 117 8.80 20.81 -5.92
N GLN A 118 8.57 20.92 -4.61
CA GLN A 118 9.22 20.07 -3.61
C GLN A 118 8.26 18.97 -3.16
N TYR A 119 8.73 17.72 -3.17
CA TYR A 119 7.98 16.57 -2.66
C TYR A 119 7.69 16.75 -1.15
N VAL A 120 6.42 16.57 -0.76
CA VAL A 120 5.96 16.76 0.62
C VAL A 120 5.65 15.43 1.30
N TYR A 121 4.83 14.61 0.67
CA TYR A 121 4.43 13.28 1.13
C TYR A 121 3.77 12.50 -0.02
N THR A 122 3.73 11.18 0.11
CA THR A 122 2.91 10.28 -0.72
C THR A 122 1.69 9.85 0.06
N ILE A 123 0.50 10.02 -0.52
CA ILE A 123 -0.71 9.33 -0.07
C ILE A 123 -0.74 7.97 -0.74
N VAL A 124 -0.82 6.90 0.04
CA VAL A 124 -0.86 5.55 -0.49
C VAL A 124 -2.15 4.88 -0.06
N GLU A 125 -2.86 4.33 -1.04
CA GLU A 125 -3.94 3.38 -0.85
C GLU A 125 -3.51 2.01 -1.34
N LEU A 126 -3.49 1.04 -0.44
CA LEU A 126 -3.14 -0.34 -0.72
C LEU A 126 -4.28 -1.27 -0.33
N ARG A 127 -4.55 -2.25 -1.17
CA ARG A 127 -5.49 -3.34 -0.90
C ARG A 127 -4.90 -4.65 -1.38
N LEU A 128 -4.84 -5.62 -0.47
CA LEU A 128 -4.48 -7.01 -0.73
C LEU A 128 -5.70 -7.87 -0.47
N GLU A 129 -6.07 -8.75 -1.41
CA GLU A 129 -7.12 -9.75 -1.23
C GLU A 129 -6.60 -11.13 -1.55
N SER A 130 -6.98 -12.10 -0.71
CA SER A 130 -6.68 -13.51 -0.92
C SER A 130 -7.86 -14.25 -1.55
N ALA A 131 -7.59 -15.48 -2.01
CA ALA A 131 -8.59 -16.41 -2.53
C ALA A 131 -9.77 -16.64 -1.56
N THR A 132 -9.49 -16.64 -0.25
CA THR A 132 -10.49 -16.85 0.80
C THR A 132 -11.28 -15.59 1.15
N HIS A 133 -11.23 -14.55 0.30
CA HIS A 133 -11.82 -13.23 0.52
C HIS A 133 -11.27 -12.46 1.73
N ALA A 134 -10.24 -12.97 2.42
CA ALA A 134 -9.57 -12.16 3.42
C ALA A 134 -8.89 -10.98 2.72
N SER A 135 -9.18 -9.77 3.20
CA SER A 135 -8.65 -8.52 2.64
C SER A 135 -7.92 -7.70 3.70
N ILE A 136 -6.84 -7.06 3.28
CA ILE A 136 -6.08 -6.07 4.06
C ILE A 136 -6.08 -4.79 3.26
N ARG A 137 -6.76 -3.77 3.79
CA ARG A 137 -6.76 -2.42 3.23
C ARG A 137 -5.95 -1.52 4.14
N TRP A 138 -5.04 -0.75 3.55
CA TRP A 138 -4.28 0.27 4.23
C TRP A 138 -4.36 1.57 3.45
N PHE A 139 -4.58 2.66 4.17
CA PHE A 139 -4.60 4.02 3.63
C PHE A 139 -3.80 4.90 4.57
N GLY A 140 -2.84 5.65 4.03
CA GLY A 140 -2.05 6.54 4.87
C GLY A 140 -1.20 7.52 4.08
N ARG A 141 -0.66 8.48 4.83
CA ARG A 141 0.35 9.41 4.36
C ARG A 141 1.72 8.89 4.77
N HIS A 142 2.60 8.72 3.80
CA HIS A 142 3.99 8.41 4.00
C HIS A 142 4.81 9.64 3.61
N LYS A 143 5.63 10.13 4.52
CA LYS A 143 6.64 11.13 4.21
C LYS A 143 7.98 10.42 4.30
N GLU A 144 8.73 10.44 3.21
CA GLU A 144 10.09 9.93 3.22
C GLU A 144 10.89 10.73 4.25
N THR A 145 11.47 10.00 5.20
CA THR A 145 12.37 10.59 6.17
C THR A 145 13.71 10.69 5.48
N ARG A 146 14.13 11.90 5.10
CA ARG A 146 15.51 12.13 4.65
C ARG A 146 16.41 11.82 5.83
N ASP A 147 17.22 10.78 5.71
CA ASP A 147 18.14 10.43 6.78
C ASP A 147 19.23 11.50 6.86
N LEU A 148 19.17 12.34 7.91
CA LEU A 148 20.04 13.50 8.12
C LEU A 148 21.52 13.11 8.29
N THR A 149 21.80 11.88 8.71
CA THR A 149 23.14 11.32 8.90
C THR A 149 23.93 11.15 7.60
N VAL A 150 23.26 10.93 6.47
CA VAL A 150 23.91 10.67 5.18
C VAL A 150 24.07 11.94 4.33
N ALA A 151 23.30 12.99 4.64
CA ALA A 151 23.39 14.31 3.97
C ALA A 151 24.78 14.96 4.09
N ILE A 152 25.58 14.55 5.09
CA ILE A 152 26.96 15.02 5.29
C ILE A 152 27.95 14.35 4.31
N SER A 153 27.59 13.20 3.70
CA SER A 153 28.53 12.38 2.92
C SER A 153 28.57 12.66 1.40
N GLY A 154 27.78 13.61 0.89
CA GLY A 154 27.81 14.00 -0.52
C GLY A 154 27.43 12.93 -1.56
N ARG A 155 26.94 11.76 -1.13
CA ARG A 155 26.47 10.70 -2.04
C ARG A 155 25.09 11.05 -2.60
N HIS A 156 24.94 10.94 -3.92
CA HIS A 156 23.64 11.04 -4.58
C HIS A 156 22.69 9.98 -4.00
N TYR A 157 21.58 10.45 -3.46
CA TYR A 157 20.50 9.60 -2.97
C TYR A 157 19.66 9.12 -4.16
N GLU A 158 19.65 7.82 -4.43
CA GLU A 158 18.49 7.19 -5.04
C GLU A 158 17.50 6.91 -3.91
N VAL A 159 16.49 7.77 -3.80
CA VAL A 159 15.44 7.59 -2.79
C VAL A 159 14.52 6.47 -3.28
N VAL A 160 14.73 5.26 -2.76
CA VAL A 160 13.80 4.15 -3.00
C VAL A 160 12.63 4.32 -2.04
N ASP A 161 11.46 4.72 -2.57
CA ASP A 161 10.21 4.74 -1.80
C ASP A 161 9.92 3.31 -1.31
N GLN A 162 9.84 3.14 0.01
CA GLN A 162 9.64 1.83 0.63
C GLN A 162 8.31 1.19 0.20
N PHE A 163 7.29 2.01 -0.12
CA PHE A 163 6.03 1.53 -0.67
C PHE A 163 6.17 1.06 -2.11
N ASP A 164 7.05 1.68 -2.90
CA ASP A 164 7.35 1.22 -4.27
C ASP A 164 8.15 -0.09 -4.23
N ALA A 165 9.09 -0.25 -3.30
CA ALA A 165 9.79 -1.52 -3.09
C ALA A 165 8.81 -2.64 -2.70
N MET A 166 7.91 -2.37 -1.77
CA MET A 166 6.87 -3.34 -1.38
C MET A 166 5.90 -3.64 -2.53
N LYS A 167 5.47 -2.64 -3.29
CA LYS A 167 4.66 -2.82 -4.50
C LYS A 167 5.35 -3.78 -5.47
N HIS A 168 6.64 -3.57 -5.74
CA HIS A 168 7.42 -4.44 -6.61
C HIS A 168 7.44 -5.89 -6.09
N VAL A 169 7.72 -6.09 -4.81
CA VAL A 169 7.77 -7.43 -4.20
C VAL A 169 6.42 -8.15 -4.29
N VAL A 170 5.31 -7.49 -3.95
CA VAL A 170 3.96 -8.08 -4.07
C VAL A 170 3.64 -8.39 -5.52
N THR A 171 3.93 -7.45 -6.43
CA THR A 171 3.70 -7.62 -7.86
C THR A 171 4.44 -8.84 -8.40
N GLU A 172 5.73 -9.00 -8.12
CA GLU A 172 6.53 -10.14 -8.59
C GLU A 172 5.98 -11.48 -8.11
N GLN A 173 5.54 -11.58 -6.85
CA GLN A 173 4.96 -12.82 -6.30
C GLN A 173 3.64 -13.22 -6.97
N ILE A 174 2.84 -12.26 -7.43
CA ILE A 174 1.60 -12.54 -8.17
C ILE A 174 1.94 -12.87 -9.63
N VAL A 175 2.85 -12.11 -10.24
CA VAL A 175 3.28 -12.34 -11.64
C VAL A 175 3.92 -13.70 -11.81
N GLN A 176 4.77 -14.14 -10.89
CA GLN A 176 5.38 -15.47 -10.94
C GLN A 176 4.33 -16.57 -11.03
N ARG A 177 3.28 -16.51 -10.20
CA ARG A 177 2.17 -17.47 -10.26
C ARG A 177 1.36 -17.36 -11.55
N TRP A 178 1.18 -16.13 -12.06
CA TRP A 178 0.52 -15.93 -13.33
C TRP A 178 1.32 -16.56 -14.49
N ASN A 179 2.65 -16.42 -14.48
CA ASN A 179 3.53 -17.09 -15.44
C ASN A 179 3.43 -18.61 -15.31
N GLU A 180 3.55 -19.16 -14.09
CA GLU A 180 3.43 -20.61 -13.85
C GLU A 180 2.09 -21.18 -14.37
N SER A 181 0.99 -20.46 -14.15
CA SER A 181 -0.33 -20.82 -14.67
C SER A 181 -0.38 -20.75 -16.20
N ILE A 182 0.13 -19.67 -16.81
CA ILE A 182 0.18 -19.51 -18.27
C ILE A 182 1.04 -20.61 -18.90
N ASP A 183 2.23 -20.88 -18.36
CA ASP A 183 3.16 -21.90 -18.85
C ASP A 183 2.57 -23.32 -18.73
N SER A 184 1.74 -23.57 -17.72
CA SER A 184 0.96 -24.81 -17.60
C SER A 184 -0.19 -24.95 -18.61
N GLY A 185 -0.43 -23.92 -19.43
CA GLY A 185 -1.50 -23.88 -20.43
C GLY A 185 -2.84 -23.37 -19.90
N GLN A 186 -2.91 -22.90 -18.65
CA GLN A 186 -4.11 -22.28 -18.09
C GLN A 186 -4.25 -20.84 -18.58
N SER A 187 -5.48 -20.42 -18.89
CA SER A 187 -5.75 -19.02 -19.18
C SER A 187 -6.08 -18.23 -17.91
N ILE A 188 -5.60 -16.99 -17.86
CA ILE A 188 -5.87 -16.08 -16.74
C ILE A 188 -6.88 -15.05 -17.21
N ILE A 189 -8.01 -14.99 -16.52
CA ILE A 189 -9.03 -13.97 -16.79
C ILE A 189 -8.74 -12.76 -15.90
N TRP A 190 -8.37 -11.65 -16.54
CA TRP A 190 -8.24 -10.36 -15.89
C TRP A 190 -9.25 -9.38 -16.53
N LYS A 191 -10.31 -9.07 -15.79
CA LYS A 191 -11.43 -8.23 -16.25
C LYS A 191 -12.07 -8.83 -17.51
N HIS A 192 -11.99 -8.11 -18.62
CA HIS A 192 -12.52 -8.49 -19.93
C HIS A 192 -11.40 -9.00 -20.85
N LEU A 193 -10.25 -9.40 -20.28
CA LEU A 193 -9.11 -9.91 -21.01
C LEU A 193 -8.79 -11.33 -20.55
N GLU A 194 -8.58 -12.21 -21.51
CA GLU A 194 -8.03 -13.54 -21.30
C GLU A 194 -6.56 -13.52 -21.71
N LEU A 195 -5.71 -13.89 -20.77
CA LEU A 195 -4.26 -13.97 -20.95
C LEU A 195 -3.90 -15.43 -21.21
N THR A 196 -3.18 -15.65 -22.30
CA THR A 196 -2.72 -16.97 -22.75
C THR A 196 -1.24 -16.90 -23.10
N PRO A 197 -0.54 -18.04 -23.30
CA PRO A 197 0.86 -18.03 -23.75
C PRO A 197 1.04 -17.30 -25.08
N ARG A 198 0.02 -17.34 -25.95
CA ARG A 198 0.07 -16.77 -27.30
C ARG A 198 -0.16 -15.26 -27.33
N GLY A 199 -0.71 -14.69 -26.27
CA GLY A 199 -1.11 -13.29 -26.25
C GLY A 199 -2.39 -13.04 -25.45
N ILE A 200 -2.98 -11.88 -25.71
CA ILE A 200 -4.16 -11.37 -25.01
C ILE A 200 -5.37 -11.41 -25.92
N THR A 201 -6.46 -11.99 -25.42
CA THR A 201 -7.74 -12.08 -26.11
C THR A 201 -8.82 -11.30 -25.36
N PRO A 202 -9.50 -10.32 -25.99
CA PRO A 202 -10.61 -9.61 -25.34
C PRO A 202 -11.87 -10.49 -25.28
N LEU A 203 -12.48 -10.55 -24.10
CA LEU A 203 -13.72 -11.28 -23.83
C LEU A 203 -14.93 -10.42 -24.26
N ARG A 204 -15.50 -10.79 -25.42
CA ARG A 204 -16.83 -10.47 -25.98
C ARG A 204 -17.31 -9.02 -26.17
N GLU A 205 -16.77 -7.99 -25.54
CA GLU A 205 -17.31 -6.62 -25.72
C GLU A 205 -16.85 -5.89 -27.01
N PHE A 206 -15.82 -6.38 -27.72
CA PHE A 206 -15.18 -5.65 -28.84
C PHE A 206 -15.08 -6.45 -30.17
N GLY A 207 -16.01 -7.36 -30.43
CA GLY A 207 -16.04 -8.21 -31.64
C GLY A 207 -15.19 -9.47 -31.51
N ASN A 208 -15.25 -10.38 -32.50
CA ASN A 208 -14.53 -11.66 -32.52
C ASN A 208 -13.11 -11.50 -31.96
N GLY A 209 -12.89 -11.98 -30.74
CA GLY A 209 -11.70 -11.71 -29.93
C GLY A 209 -10.47 -12.31 -30.59
N LEU A 210 -9.86 -11.56 -31.50
CA LEU A 210 -8.62 -11.97 -32.13
C LEU A 210 -7.52 -11.82 -31.08
N CYS A 211 -6.89 -12.94 -30.72
CA CYS A 211 -5.70 -12.97 -29.87
C CYS A 211 -4.64 -12.03 -30.44
N VAL A 212 -4.17 -11.10 -29.61
CA VAL A 212 -3.10 -10.16 -29.95
C VAL A 212 -1.81 -10.67 -29.30
N PRO A 213 -0.79 -11.06 -30.09
CA PRO A 213 0.51 -11.46 -29.55
C PRO A 213 1.16 -10.34 -28.73
N TYR A 214 1.85 -10.70 -27.64
CA TYR A 214 2.48 -9.73 -26.72
C TYR A 214 3.43 -8.76 -27.43
N GLU A 215 4.18 -9.23 -28.43
CA GLU A 215 5.11 -8.42 -29.24
C GLU A 215 4.41 -7.30 -30.02
N GLN A 216 3.14 -7.55 -30.41
CA GLN A 216 2.30 -6.64 -31.19
C GLN A 216 1.51 -5.69 -30.29
N ILE A 217 1.59 -5.82 -28.97
CA ILE A 217 0.98 -4.88 -28.05
C ILE A 217 1.89 -3.66 -28.00
N ASP A 218 1.37 -2.55 -28.50
CA ASP A 218 1.95 -1.24 -28.27
C ASP A 218 1.32 -0.68 -27.00
N VAL A 219 2.15 -0.53 -25.96
CA VAL A 219 1.72 0.04 -24.70
C VAL A 219 2.07 1.51 -24.76
N CYS A 220 1.07 2.34 -25.03
CA CYS A 220 1.27 3.77 -24.88
C CYS A 220 1.47 4.07 -23.38
N PRO A 221 2.46 4.93 -23.03
CA PRO A 221 2.71 5.29 -21.63
C PRO A 221 1.41 5.81 -21.02
N ALA A 222 1.18 5.45 -19.76
CA ALA A 222 -0.08 5.67 -19.06
C ALA A 222 -0.39 7.17 -18.88
N ARG A 223 -0.91 7.83 -19.92
CA ARG A 223 -1.36 9.21 -19.82
C ARG A 223 -2.52 9.25 -18.82
N ALA A 224 -2.34 9.99 -17.73
CA ALA A 224 -3.31 10.12 -16.65
C ALA A 224 -3.71 8.79 -15.97
N GLY A 225 -2.80 7.80 -15.89
CA GLY A 225 -3.06 6.53 -15.22
C GLY A 225 -3.96 5.58 -16.01
N LEU A 226 -3.99 5.74 -17.33
CA LEU A 226 -4.75 4.92 -18.26
C LEU A 226 -3.81 4.11 -19.16
N LEU A 227 -3.89 2.78 -19.11
CA LEU A 227 -3.20 1.89 -20.04
C LEU A 227 -4.11 1.55 -21.21
N GLU A 228 -3.70 1.95 -22.41
CA GLU A 228 -4.43 1.67 -23.64
C GLU A 228 -3.76 0.54 -24.42
N PHE A 229 -4.55 -0.44 -24.85
CA PHE A 229 -4.06 -1.56 -25.67
C PHE A 229 -4.30 -1.30 -27.15
N ARG A 230 -3.23 -1.14 -27.92
CA ARG A 230 -3.30 -0.96 -29.37
C ARG A 230 -2.48 -2.04 -30.08
N PRO A 231 -3.06 -2.78 -31.04
CA PRO A 231 -2.27 -3.67 -31.89
C PRO A 231 -1.40 -2.83 -32.84
N LYS A 232 -0.11 -3.20 -32.93
CA LYS A 232 0.87 -2.53 -33.79
C LYS A 232 0.43 -2.58 -35.26
N GLY A 233 0.54 -1.44 -35.95
CA GLY A 233 0.42 -1.36 -37.41
C GLY A 233 -1.00 -1.38 -38.01
N ARG A 234 -2.08 -1.48 -37.22
CA ARG A 234 -3.45 -1.34 -37.75
C ARG A 234 -4.00 0.07 -37.52
N ARG A 235 -4.00 0.90 -38.56
CA ARG A 235 -4.90 2.07 -38.64
C ARG A 235 -6.33 1.52 -38.77
N PHE A 236 -7.07 1.46 -37.66
CA PHE A 236 -8.50 1.17 -37.75
C PHE A 236 -9.17 2.40 -38.38
N SER A 237 -9.60 2.24 -39.64
CA SER A 237 -10.05 3.29 -40.55
C SER A 237 -11.39 3.96 -40.19
N ASN A 238 -11.98 3.69 -39.03
CA ASN A 238 -13.32 4.18 -38.67
C ASN A 238 -13.30 5.34 -37.67
N CYS A 239 -12.15 5.99 -37.46
CA CYS A 239 -12.10 7.27 -36.78
C CYS A 239 -11.66 8.33 -37.81
N ALA A 240 -12.49 9.35 -38.02
CA ALA A 240 -12.27 10.44 -38.96
C ALA A 240 -10.92 11.20 -38.78
N ASN A 241 -10.18 10.91 -37.69
CA ASN A 241 -8.91 11.53 -37.33
C ASN A 241 -7.70 10.56 -37.35
N GLY A 242 -7.83 9.33 -37.88
CA GLY A 242 -6.71 8.38 -38.00
C GLY A 242 -6.21 7.78 -36.67
N ILE A 243 -6.91 8.01 -35.56
CA ILE A 243 -6.59 7.45 -34.23
C ILE A 243 -7.27 6.09 -34.10
N SER A 244 -6.50 5.01 -33.94
CA SER A 244 -7.05 3.69 -33.64
C SER A 244 -7.67 3.68 -32.24
N LYS A 245 -8.92 3.21 -32.12
CA LYS A 245 -9.55 3.02 -30.80
C LYS A 245 -8.80 1.93 -30.03
N PRO A 246 -8.54 2.12 -28.72
CA PRO A 246 -7.94 1.08 -27.90
C PRO A 246 -8.89 -0.13 -27.80
N ARG A 247 -8.34 -1.34 -27.85
CA ARG A 247 -9.13 -2.59 -27.72
C ARG A 247 -9.55 -2.87 -26.28
N ALA A 248 -8.78 -2.38 -25.34
CA ALA A 248 -9.10 -2.40 -23.94
C ALA A 248 -8.44 -1.19 -23.27
N VAL A 249 -8.91 -0.91 -22.06
CA VAL A 249 -8.44 0.20 -21.26
C VAL A 249 -8.37 -0.28 -19.82
N ALA A 250 -7.23 -0.09 -19.16
CA ALA A 250 -7.05 -0.37 -17.75
C ALA A 250 -6.63 0.89 -16.99
N ARG A 251 -7.11 1.06 -15.76
CA ARG A 251 -6.78 2.20 -14.91
C ARG A 251 -5.82 1.77 -13.80
N THR A 252 -4.92 2.65 -13.40
CA THR A 252 -3.92 2.39 -12.33
C THR A 252 -4.54 1.95 -11.00
N ALA A 253 -5.74 2.42 -10.68
CA ALA A 253 -6.46 2.05 -9.46
C ALA A 253 -7.10 0.65 -9.51
N GLU A 254 -7.09 -0.02 -10.65
CA GLU A 254 -7.75 -1.31 -10.80
C GLU A 254 -6.96 -2.45 -10.16
N PRO A 255 -7.66 -3.49 -9.65
CA PRO A 255 -6.98 -4.67 -9.12
C PRO A 255 -6.06 -5.30 -10.15
N ASN A 256 -4.86 -5.66 -9.72
CA ASN A 256 -3.80 -6.30 -10.50
C ASN A 256 -3.30 -5.47 -11.69
N PHE A 257 -3.54 -4.15 -11.73
CA PHE A 257 -2.98 -3.28 -12.77
C PHE A 257 -1.45 -3.44 -12.88
N TRP A 258 -0.74 -3.30 -11.76
CA TRP A 258 0.72 -3.41 -11.71
C TRP A 258 1.22 -4.83 -12.00
N VAL A 259 0.47 -5.84 -11.58
CA VAL A 259 0.76 -7.26 -11.87
C VAL A 259 0.69 -7.49 -13.37
N PHE A 260 -0.41 -7.10 -13.99
CA PHE A 260 -0.63 -7.24 -15.42
C PHE A 260 0.43 -6.47 -16.24
N LEU A 261 0.76 -5.26 -15.81
CA LEU A 261 1.77 -4.43 -16.47
C LEU A 261 3.17 -5.05 -16.40
N ARG A 262 3.53 -5.64 -15.26
CA ARG A 262 4.80 -6.34 -15.10
C ARG A 262 4.85 -7.64 -15.92
N LEU A 263 3.76 -8.40 -15.95
CA LEU A 263 3.62 -9.56 -16.83
C LEU A 263 3.85 -9.17 -18.31
N LEU A 264 3.27 -8.05 -18.76
CA LEU A 264 3.49 -7.56 -20.12
C LEU A 264 4.94 -7.21 -20.42
N GLN A 265 5.65 -6.58 -19.47
CA GLN A 265 7.08 -6.27 -19.65
C GLN A 265 7.88 -7.57 -19.86
N GLN A 266 7.62 -8.59 -19.05
CA GLN A 266 8.28 -9.89 -19.14
C GLN A 266 7.96 -10.61 -20.46
N MET A 267 6.68 -10.67 -20.85
CA MET A 267 6.23 -11.41 -22.03
C MET A 267 6.54 -10.71 -23.36
N SER A 268 6.63 -9.38 -23.37
CA SER A 268 6.94 -8.61 -24.59
C SER A 268 8.43 -8.38 -24.81
N GLY A 269 9.27 -8.64 -23.78
CA GLY A 269 10.70 -8.33 -23.79
C GLY A 269 11.03 -6.84 -23.90
N LYS A 270 10.04 -5.95 -23.71
CA LYS A 270 10.20 -4.50 -23.79
C LYS A 270 10.16 -3.89 -22.41
N GLU A 271 11.08 -2.98 -22.15
CA GLU A 271 10.96 -2.05 -21.02
C GLU A 271 9.83 -1.05 -21.33
N LEU A 272 8.68 -1.30 -20.71
CA LEU A 272 7.58 -0.34 -20.72
C LEU A 272 7.97 0.77 -19.74
N GLY A 273 8.58 1.83 -20.25
CA GLY A 273 8.98 3.00 -19.48
C GLY A 273 7.81 3.53 -18.67
N LEU A 274 7.87 3.29 -17.35
CA LEU A 274 6.88 3.72 -16.38
C LEU A 274 7.60 4.51 -15.30
N ASP A 275 8.37 5.50 -15.74
CA ASP A 275 8.77 6.60 -14.88
C ASP A 275 7.52 7.45 -14.66
N CYS A 276 6.71 7.04 -13.68
CA CYS A 276 5.62 7.83 -13.09
C CYS A 276 6.07 8.36 -11.73
#